data_AF-A0A6J4V1E5-F1
#
_entry.id   AF-A0A6J4V1E5-F1
#
_cell.length_a   1.000
_cell.length_b   1.000
_cell.length_c   1.000
_cell.angle_alpha   90.00
_cell.angle_beta   90.00
_cell.angle_gamma   90.00
#
_symmetry.space_group_name_H-M   'P 1'
#
loop_
_entity.id
_entity.type
_entity.pdbx_description
1 polymer ?
#
loop_
_entity_poly.entity_id
_entity_poly.type
_entity_poly.pdbx_seq_one_letter_code
_entity_poly.pdbx_strand_id
1 'polypeptide(L)'
;MSLISETSRPITLDDLGDRPVRLVTFDLYDTLIELKPRRWERLQAALRRIDVAADAEALKWGDVAAEDYFTIENGRWPIRDRSVDEQHAFRLEHLRVW
;
A
#
# COMPACT_ATOMS: atom_id res chain seq x y z
N MET A 1 5.02 -23.85 -17.70
CA MET A 1 6.00 -22.98 -17.01
C MET A 1 5.24 -22.26 -15.91
N SER A 2 5.29 -22.81 -14.68
CA SER A 2 4.49 -22.34 -13.55
C SER A 2 5.24 -21.23 -12.84
N LEU A 3 4.87 -19.98 -13.10
CA LEU A 3 5.27 -18.83 -12.28
C LEU A 3 4.21 -18.72 -11.18
N ILE A 4 4.39 -19.49 -10.11
CA ILE A 4 3.65 -19.26 -8.87
C ILE A 4 4.21 -17.95 -8.33
N SER A 5 3.40 -16.90 -8.44
CA SER A 5 3.54 -15.64 -7.71
C SER A 5 3.82 -15.97 -6.24
N GLU A 6 5.05 -15.77 -5.77
CA GLU A 6 5.33 -15.66 -4.34
C GLU A 6 4.59 -14.43 -3.84
N THR A 7 3.35 -14.65 -3.38
CA THR A 7 2.68 -13.74 -2.46
C THR A 7 3.62 -13.58 -1.28
N SER A 8 4.28 -12.42 -1.22
CA SER A 8 5.19 -12.10 -0.12
C SER A 8 4.40 -12.21 1.17
N ARG A 9 4.68 -13.23 1.97
CA ARG A 9 4.09 -13.35 3.31
C ARG A 9 4.55 -12.14 4.14
N PRO A 10 3.71 -11.58 5.02
CA PRO A 10 4.12 -10.52 5.92
C PRO A 10 5.38 -10.95 6.68
N ILE A 11 6.37 -10.06 6.74
CA ILE A 11 7.54 -10.25 7.60
C ILE A 11 7.05 -10.20 9.04
N THR A 12 7.30 -11.26 9.81
CA THR A 12 6.98 -11.31 11.24
C THR A 12 8.19 -10.92 12.07
N LEU A 13 7.99 -10.65 13.36
CA LEU A 13 9.09 -10.41 14.29
C LEU A 13 10.04 -11.62 14.38
N ASP A 14 9.54 -12.84 14.15
CA ASP A 14 10.34 -14.07 14.15
C ASP A 14 11.37 -14.09 13.01
N ASP A 15 11.08 -13.44 11.88
CA ASP A 15 11.99 -13.34 10.73
C ASP A 15 13.24 -12.48 11.05
N LEU A 16 13.23 -11.69 12.14
CA LEU A 16 14.35 -10.85 12.56
C LEU A 16 15.43 -11.63 13.34
N GLY A 17 15.09 -12.79 13.93
CA GLY A 17 15.95 -13.57 14.84
C GLY A 17 16.31 -12.81 16.12
N ASP A 18 17.39 -13.19 16.81
CA ASP A 18 17.87 -12.52 18.04
C ASP A 18 18.45 -11.10 17.82
N ARG A 19 18.23 -10.51 16.64
CA ARG A 19 18.73 -9.17 16.34
C ARG A 19 17.88 -8.14 17.07
N PRO A 20 18.47 -7.21 17.84
CA PRO A 20 17.71 -6.18 18.53
C PRO A 20 17.03 -5.26 17.51
N VAL A 21 15.73 -5.02 17.71
CA VAL A 21 14.98 -4.00 16.94
C VAL A 21 15.61 -2.64 17.23
N ARG A 22 16.17 -2.00 16.19
CA ARG A 22 16.90 -0.73 16.34
C ARG A 22 16.03 0.49 16.09
N LEU A 23 14.99 0.36 15.28
CA LEU A 23 14.08 1.44 14.89
C LEU A 23 12.70 0.85 14.64
N VAL A 24 11.67 1.50 15.20
CA VAL A 24 10.28 1.28 14.86
C VAL A 24 9.73 2.61 14.37
N THR A 25 9.17 2.63 13.17
CA THR A 25 8.49 3.80 12.61
C THR A 25 6.99 3.58 12.70
N PHE A 26 6.27 4.50 13.33
CA PHE A 26 4.81 4.51 13.33
C PHE A 26 4.33 5.54 12.32
N ASP A 27 3.41 5.14 11.45
CA ASP A 27 2.66 6.13 10.70
C ASP A 27 1.63 6.79 11.62
N LEU A 28 1.64 8.11 11.67
CA LEU A 28 0.77 8.87 12.57
C LEU A 28 -0.70 8.71 12.17
N TYR A 29 -0.99 8.67 10.87
CA TYR A 29 -2.36 8.77 10.37
C TYR A 29 -3.08 7.43 10.25
N ASP A 30 -2.39 6.34 9.94
CA ASP A 30 -3.00 5.01 9.82
C ASP A 30 -2.69 4.11 11.03
N THR A 31 -1.69 4.44 11.87
CA THR A 31 -1.39 3.65 13.09
C THR A 31 -1.94 4.25 14.38
N LEU A 32 -1.91 5.58 14.55
CA LEU A 32 -2.26 6.23 15.83
C LEU A 32 -3.61 6.96 15.81
N ILE A 33 -4.13 7.30 14.64
CA ILE A 33 -5.34 8.09 14.49
C ILE A 33 -6.38 7.28 13.71
N GLU A 34 -7.51 6.92 14.34
CA GLU A 34 -8.65 6.37 13.60
C GLU A 34 -9.69 7.47 13.36
N LEU A 35 -9.86 7.89 12.10
CA LEU A 35 -10.88 8.85 11.72
C LEU A 35 -12.27 8.19 11.73
N LYS A 36 -13.29 8.91 12.20
CA LYS A 36 -14.70 8.49 12.13
C LYS A 36 -15.50 9.48 11.25
N PRO A 37 -16.17 9.02 10.18
CA PRO A 37 -16.16 7.66 9.62
C PRO A 37 -14.77 7.25 9.10
N ARG A 38 -14.52 5.93 8.97
CA ARG A 38 -13.21 5.37 8.59
C ARG A 38 -12.78 5.87 7.23
N ARG A 39 -11.46 5.89 6.98
CA ARG A 39 -10.86 6.39 5.73
C ARG A 39 -11.54 5.80 4.49
N TRP A 40 -11.66 4.48 4.41
CA TRP A 40 -12.23 3.79 3.24
C TRP A 40 -13.75 3.93 3.14
N GLU A 41 -14.46 4.13 4.25
CA GLU A 41 -15.90 4.46 4.23
C GLU A 41 -16.14 5.85 3.61
N ARG A 42 -15.28 6.82 3.91
CA ARG A 42 -15.33 8.15 3.28
C ARG A 42 -15.03 8.07 1.79
N LEU A 43 -14.05 7.26 1.39
CA LEU A 43 -13.73 7.03 0.00
C LEU A 43 -14.89 6.36 -0.74
N GLN A 44 -15.48 5.30 -0.18
CA GLN A 44 -16.68 4.68 -0.71
C GLN A 44 -17.81 5.69 -0.88
N ALA A 45 -18.06 6.54 0.12
CA ALA A 45 -19.09 7.57 0.04
C ALA A 45 -18.80 8.62 -1.05
N ALA A 46 -17.53 8.98 -1.25
CA ALA A 46 -17.12 9.88 -2.32
C ALA A 46 -17.30 9.24 -3.71
N LEU A 47 -16.93 7.97 -3.87
CA LEU A 47 -17.09 7.21 -5.11
C LEU A 47 -18.58 7.06 -5.49
N ARG A 48 -19.45 6.82 -4.51
CA ARG A 48 -20.91 6.79 -4.74
C ARG A 48 -21.47 8.10 -5.30
N ARG A 49 -20.87 9.25 -4.97
CA ARG A 49 -21.32 10.56 -5.50
C ARG A 49 -21.03 10.73 -6.99
N ILE A 50 -20.11 9.94 -7.54
CA ILE A 50 -19.77 9.92 -8.97
C ILE A 50 -20.22 8.60 -9.64
N ASP A 51 -21.19 7.92 -9.03
CA ASP A 51 -21.79 6.67 -9.52
C ASP A 51 -20.79 5.51 -9.68
N VAL A 52 -19.72 5.50 -8.88
CA VAL A 52 -18.77 4.38 -8.81
C VAL A 52 -19.13 3.52 -7.61
N ALA A 53 -19.61 2.30 -7.89
CA ALA A 53 -19.83 1.30 -6.88
C ALA A 53 -18.49 0.74 -6.38
N ALA A 54 -18.27 0.80 -5.06
CA ALA A 54 -17.07 0.27 -4.42
C ALA A 54 -17.43 -0.36 -3.08
N ASP A 55 -16.71 -1.44 -2.72
CA ASP A 55 -16.76 -2.05 -1.41
C ASP A 55 -15.65 -1.48 -0.51
N ALA A 56 -15.98 -1.12 0.73
CA ALA A 56 -15.02 -0.47 1.61
C ALA A 56 -13.88 -1.41 2.04
N GLU A 57 -14.14 -2.71 2.16
CA GLU A 57 -13.10 -3.68 2.50
C GLU A 57 -12.20 -3.95 1.29
N ALA A 58 -12.76 -4.04 0.08
CA ALA A 58 -11.96 -4.10 -1.15
C ALA A 58 -11.06 -2.87 -1.33
N LEU A 59 -11.56 -1.67 -1.05
CA LEU A 59 -10.76 -0.44 -1.08
C LEU A 59 -9.60 -0.49 -0.08
N LYS A 60 -9.84 -1.03 1.13
CA LYS A 60 -8.82 -1.20 2.15
C LYS A 60 -7.72 -2.17 1.71
N TRP A 61 -8.09 -3.34 1.18
CA TRP A 61 -7.09 -4.30 0.68
C TRP A 61 -6.31 -3.76 -0.52
N GLY A 62 -6.96 -2.98 -1.38
CA GLY A 62 -6.30 -2.24 -2.45
C GLY A 62 -5.23 -1.27 -1.92
N ASP A 63 -5.58 -0.48 -0.90
CA ASP A 63 -4.68 0.48 -0.25
C ASP A 63 -3.47 -0.23 0.39
N VAL A 64 -3.69 -1.35 1.10
CA VAL A 64 -2.62 -2.13 1.74
C VAL A 64 -1.58 -2.63 0.73
N ALA A 65 -2.02 -3.23 -0.38
CA ALA A 65 -1.01 -3.71 -1.35
C ALA A 65 -0.36 -2.55 -2.13
N ALA A 66 -1.05 -1.41 -2.29
CA ALA A 66 -0.43 -0.20 -2.80
C ALA A 66 0.65 0.30 -1.83
N GLU A 67 0.39 0.35 -0.53
CA GLU A 67 1.38 0.73 0.48
C GLU A 67 2.61 -0.18 0.46
N ASP A 68 2.43 -1.50 0.38
CA ASP A 68 3.55 -2.44 0.29
C ASP A 68 4.41 -2.17 -0.96
N TYR A 69 3.77 -2.05 -2.13
CA TYR A 69 4.46 -1.77 -3.39
C TYR A 69 5.21 -0.43 -3.34
N PHE A 70 4.54 0.64 -2.94
CA PHE A 70 5.13 1.98 -2.87
C PHE A 70 6.24 2.04 -1.81
N THR A 71 6.11 1.35 -0.68
CA THR A 71 7.14 1.30 0.36
C THR A 71 8.42 0.66 -0.16
N ILE A 72 8.31 -0.52 -0.77
CA ILE A 72 9.46 -1.25 -1.31
C ILE A 72 10.15 -0.43 -2.41
N GLU A 73 9.37 0.07 -3.37
CA GLU A 73 9.91 0.73 -4.54
C GLU A 73 10.46 2.12 -4.26
N ASN A 74 9.82 2.90 -3.38
CA ASN A 74 10.37 4.18 -2.94
C ASN A 74 11.63 4.00 -2.08
N GLY A 75 11.73 2.90 -1.33
CA GLY A 75 12.95 2.56 -0.61
C GLY A 75 14.15 2.31 -1.53
N ARG A 76 13.90 1.85 -2.76
CA ARG A 76 14.92 1.65 -3.81
C ARG A 76 15.25 2.93 -4.55
N TRP A 77 14.22 3.60 -5.07
CA TRP A 77 14.34 4.86 -5.80
C TRP A 77 13.07 5.70 -5.60
N PRO A 78 13.13 6.76 -4.78
CA PRO A 78 11.95 7.55 -4.44
C PRO A 78 11.23 8.10 -5.67
N ILE A 79 9.91 7.92 -5.74
CA ILE A 79 9.06 8.38 -6.85
C ILE A 79 9.20 9.88 -7.12
N ARG A 80 9.45 10.69 -6.08
CA ARG A 80 9.63 12.14 -6.19
C ARG A 80 10.90 12.54 -6.96
N ASP A 81 11.89 11.65 -7.02
CA ASP A 81 13.17 11.87 -7.70
C ASP A 81 13.12 11.38 -9.16
N ARG A 82 11.99 10.80 -9.59
CA ARG A 82 11.75 10.31 -10.96
C ARG A 82 11.14 11.40 -11.83
N SER A 83 11.43 11.36 -13.13
CA SER A 83 10.74 12.18 -14.13
C SER A 83 9.25 11.85 -14.22
N VAL A 84 8.44 12.74 -14.81
CA VAL A 84 6.99 12.54 -14.92
C VAL A 84 6.64 11.24 -15.67
N ASP A 85 7.36 10.94 -16.74
CA ASP A 85 7.14 9.73 -17.53
C ASP A 85 7.44 8.46 -16.72
N GLU A 86 8.51 8.48 -15.92
CA GLU A 86 8.87 7.39 -15.02
C GLU A 86 7.87 7.22 -13.88
N GLN A 87 7.31 8.31 -13.37
CA GLN A 87 6.22 8.24 -12.40
C GLN A 87 4.94 7.64 -13.00
N HIS A 88 4.64 7.94 -14.26
CA HIS A 88 3.52 7.32 -14.98
C HIS A 88 3.76 5.83 -15.19
N ALA A 89 4.95 5.45 -15.67
CA ALA A 89 5.34 4.06 -15.85
C ALA A 89 5.24 3.28 -14.52
N PHE A 90 5.69 3.88 -13.43
CA PHE A 90 5.58 3.32 -12.09
C PHE A 90 4.12 3.06 -11.66
N ARG A 91 3.22 4.02 -11.86
CA ARG A 91 1.79 3.85 -11.55
C ARG A 91 1.14 2.76 -12.40
N LEU A 92 1.50 2.66 -13.67
CA LEU A 92 1.02 1.60 -14.56
C LEU A 92 1.53 0.23 -14.14
N GLU A 93 2.77 0.14 -13.67
CA GLU A 93 3.32 -1.12 -13.18
C GLU A 93 2.63 -1.58 -11.89
N HIS A 94 2.32 -0.67 -10.97
CA HIS A 94 1.49 -1.00 -9.80
C HIS A 94 0.14 -1.63 -10.19
N LEU A 95 -0.52 -1.09 -11.23
CA LEU A 95 -1.80 -1.61 -11.73
C LEU A 95 -1.70 -3.02 -12.35
N ARG A 96 -0.49 -3.49 -12.70
CA ARG A 96 -0.26 -4.85 -13.23
C ARG A 96 -0.06 -5.91 -12.17
N VAL A 97 0.23 -5.50 -10.94
CA VAL A 97 0.42 -6.41 -9.79
C VAL A 97 -0.93 -6.95 -9.29
N TRP A 98 -2.05 -6.41 -9.80
CA TRP A 98 -3.43 -6.71 -9.42
C TRP A 98 -4.23 -7.35 -10.55
#